data_AF-A0A2T0B5R0-F1
#
_entry.id   AF-A0A2T0B5R0-F1
#
_cell.length_a   1.000
_cell.length_b   1.000
_cell.length_c   1.000
_cell.angle_alpha   90.00
_cell.angle_beta   90.00
_cell.angle_gamma   90.00
#
_symmetry.space_group_name_H-M   'P 1'
#
loop_
_entity.id
_entity.type
_entity.pdbx_description
1 polymer ?
#
loop_
_entity_poly.entity_id
_entity_poly.type
_entity_poly.pdbx_seq_one_letter_code
_entity_poly.pdbx_strand_id
1 'polypeptide(L)'
;MEWIFLTLAIIFEVAATTFMKMSNGFTKLLPSVGTFSGYILCFTFLSIALKKIDLGVAYAIWGAAGITIMSIIGVLVFKESINALKIFSVLFIILGVIGLNLSGVSH
;
A
#
# COMPACT_ATOMS: atom_id res chain seq x y z
N MET A 1 11.95 -14.86 3.87
CA MET A 1 12.24 -14.08 2.63
C MET A 1 10.97 -13.42 2.08
N GLU A 2 9.78 -13.85 2.49
CA GLU A 2 8.49 -13.28 2.06
C GLU A 2 8.29 -11.83 2.46
N TRP A 3 8.79 -11.44 3.62
CA TRP A 3 8.72 -10.05 4.10
C TRP A 3 9.39 -9.07 3.14
N ILE A 4 10.49 -9.48 2.50
CA ILE A 4 11.17 -8.67 1.47
C ILE A 4 10.29 -8.53 0.23
N PHE A 5 9.62 -9.60 -0.21
CA PHE A 5 8.67 -9.54 -1.31
C PHE A 5 7.45 -8.68 -0.98
N LEU A 6 6.98 -8.72 0.28
CA LEU A 6 5.89 -7.88 0.76
C LEU A 6 6.30 -6.40 0.76
N THR A 7 7.50 -6.07 1.26
CA THR A 7 8.05 -4.72 1.15
C THR A 7 8.19 -4.27 -0.30
N LEU A 8 8.69 -5.14 -1.18
CA LEU A 8 8.83 -4.83 -2.60
C LEU A 8 7.47 -4.59 -3.28
N ALA A 9 6.46 -5.39 -2.92
CA ALA A 9 5.09 -5.22 -3.38
C ALA A 9 4.53 -3.85 -2.98
N ILE A 10 4.72 -3.43 -1.72
CA ILE A 10 4.29 -2.12 -1.23
C ILE A 10 4.98 -0.99 -2.01
N ILE A 11 6.29 -1.09 -2.26
CA ILE A 11 7.02 -0.07 -3.04
C ILE A 11 6.45 0.02 -4.46
N PHE A 12 6.16 -1.11 -5.10
CA PHE A 12 5.55 -1.16 -6.43
C PHE A 12 4.14 -0.60 -6.45
N GLU A 13 3.31 -0.92 -5.46
CA GLU A 13 1.97 -0.35 -5.30
C GLU A 13 2.04 1.17 -5.16
N VAL A 14 2.91 1.63 -4.28
CA VAL A 14 3.07 3.05 -4.00
C VAL A 14 3.52 3.79 -5.25
N ALA A 15 4.48 3.23 -5.99
CA ALA A 15 4.89 3.79 -7.28
C ALA A 15 3.72 3.81 -8.27
N ALA A 16 3.01 2.68 -8.44
CA ALA A 16 1.87 2.55 -9.36
C ALA A 16 0.76 3.56 -9.04
N THR A 17 0.42 3.72 -7.77
CA THR A 17 -0.61 4.66 -7.27
C THR A 17 -0.16 6.11 -7.46
N THR A 18 1.14 6.40 -7.29
CA THR A 18 1.68 7.74 -7.54
C THR A 18 1.57 8.08 -9.03
N PHE A 19 1.97 7.15 -9.91
CA PHE A 19 1.79 7.28 -11.35
C PHE A 19 0.31 7.41 -11.74
N MET A 20 -0.58 6.70 -11.06
CA MET A 20 -2.03 6.77 -11.29
C MET A 20 -2.55 8.18 -11.01
N LYS A 21 -2.16 8.76 -9.87
CA LYS A 21 -2.57 10.11 -9.50
C LYS A 21 -1.94 11.17 -10.40
N MET A 22 -0.72 10.94 -10.89
CA MET A 22 -0.05 11.79 -11.88
C MET A 22 -0.63 11.66 -13.30
N SER A 23 -1.32 10.55 -13.62
CA SER A 23 -1.94 10.32 -14.93
C SER A 23 -3.18 11.19 -15.19
N ASN A 24 -3.62 12.00 -14.22
CA ASN A 24 -4.78 12.88 -14.29
C ASN A 24 -6.03 12.13 -14.80
N GLY A 25 -6.31 10.97 -14.19
CA GLY A 25 -7.45 10.12 -14.56
C GLY A 25 -7.27 9.39 -15.91
N PHE A 26 -6.07 8.85 -16.18
CA PHE A 26 -5.74 8.11 -17.42
C PHE A 26 -5.62 8.95 -18.70
N THR A 27 -5.47 10.27 -18.59
CA THR A 27 -5.30 11.15 -19.76
C THR A 27 -3.96 10.92 -20.48
N LYS A 28 -2.92 10.43 -19.78
CA LYS A 28 -1.62 10.11 -20.37
C LYS A 28 -1.36 8.60 -20.44
N LEU A 29 -1.20 8.10 -21.67
CA LEU A 29 -0.93 6.68 -21.98
C LEU A 29 0.31 6.12 -21.29
N LEU A 30 1.43 6.86 -21.29
CA LEU A 30 2.69 6.42 -20.66
C LEU A 30 2.55 6.08 -19.15
N PRO A 31 2.08 7.01 -18.30
CA PRO A 31 1.88 6.72 -16.88
C PRO A 31 0.77 5.70 -16.61
N SER A 32 -0.27 5.60 -17.46
CA SER A 32 -1.30 4.56 -17.31
C SER A 32 -0.76 3.14 -17.51
N VAL A 33 0.09 2.92 -18.51
CA VAL A 33 0.74 1.61 -18.71
C VAL A 33 1.70 1.31 -17.57
N GLY A 34 2.40 2.32 -17.06
CA GLY A 34 3.23 2.22 -15.85
C GLY A 34 2.44 1.81 -14.60
N THR A 35 1.27 2.41 -14.37
CA THR A 35 0.37 2.03 -13.27
C THR A 35 -0.11 0.59 -13.41
N PHE A 36 -0.55 0.17 -14.59
CA PHE A 36 -1.08 -1.18 -14.81
C PHE A 36 -0.01 -2.25 -14.59
N SER A 37 1.16 -2.06 -15.21
CA SER A 37 2.30 -2.96 -15.05
C SER A 37 2.83 -2.99 -13.61
N GLY A 38 2.85 -1.83 -12.93
CA GLY A 38 3.23 -1.74 -11.52
C GLY A 38 2.27 -2.47 -10.58
N TYR A 39 0.95 -2.37 -10.81
CA TYR A 39 -0.05 -3.12 -10.04
C TYR A 39 0.06 -4.63 -10.27
N ILE A 40 0.29 -5.06 -11.52
CA ILE A 40 0.51 -6.48 -11.84
C ILE A 40 1.72 -7.03 -11.08
N LEU A 41 2.84 -6.30 -11.09
CA LEU A 41 4.04 -6.69 -10.36
C LEU A 41 3.78 -6.72 -8.85
N CYS A 42 3.14 -5.70 -8.29
CA CYS A 42 2.74 -5.67 -6.88
C CYS A 42 1.92 -6.91 -6.51
N PHE A 43 0.86 -7.20 -7.26
CA PHE A 43 -0.02 -8.35 -6.98
C PHE A 43 0.72 -9.68 -7.10
N THR A 44 1.67 -9.78 -8.03
CA THR A 44 2.50 -10.98 -8.19
C THR A 44 3.37 -11.19 -6.94
N PHE A 45 4.05 -10.15 -6.47
CA PHE A 45 4.87 -10.22 -5.25
C PHE A 45 4.04 -10.46 -3.99
N LEU A 46 2.86 -9.83 -3.89
CA LEU A 46 1.92 -10.06 -2.81
C LEU A 46 1.44 -11.52 -2.80
N SER A 47 1.06 -12.07 -3.95
CA SER A 47 0.64 -13.47 -4.09
C SER A 47 1.73 -14.46 -3.67
N ILE A 48 3.00 -14.14 -3.96
CA ILE A 48 4.15 -14.94 -3.51
C ILE A 48 4.34 -14.83 -1.98
N ALA A 49 4.17 -13.65 -1.40
CA ALA A 49 4.27 -13.46 0.05
C ALA A 49 3.12 -14.19 0.80
N LEU A 50 1.92 -14.18 0.23
CA LEU A 50 0.73 -14.87 0.74
C LEU A 50 0.86 -16.40 0.74
N LYS A 51 1.79 -16.98 -0.04
CA LYS A 51 2.02 -18.44 0.00
C LYS A 51 2.64 -18.92 1.32
N LYS A 52 3.28 -18.05 2.11
CA LYS A 52 3.87 -18.45 3.40
C LYS A 52 3.49 -17.59 4.60
N ILE A 53 2.80 -16.47 4.39
CA ILE A 53 2.25 -15.64 5.46
C ILE A 53 0.73 -15.81 5.45
N ASP A 54 0.12 -15.88 6.62
CA ASP A 54 -1.33 -15.86 6.74
C ASP A 54 -1.95 -14.66 6.03
N LEU A 55 -3.02 -14.91 5.28
CA LEU A 55 -3.65 -13.91 4.42
C LEU A 55 -4.11 -12.69 5.22
N GLY A 56 -4.59 -12.88 6.45
CA GLY A 56 -5.01 -11.78 7.32
C GLY A 56 -3.86 -10.86 7.70
N VAL A 57 -2.72 -11.42 8.11
CA VAL A 57 -1.55 -10.66 8.53
C VAL A 57 -0.91 -9.93 7.35
N ALA A 58 -0.77 -10.61 6.22
CA ALA A 58 -0.17 -10.04 5.01
C ALA A 58 -0.98 -8.85 4.48
N TYR A 59 -2.31 -8.97 4.37
CA TYR A 59 -3.18 -7.88 3.93
C TYR A 59 -3.23 -6.73 4.93
N ALA A 60 -3.21 -7.01 6.24
CA ALA A 60 -3.18 -5.98 7.26
C ALA A 60 -1.92 -5.11 7.15
N ILE A 61 -0.74 -5.73 7.03
CA ILE A 61 0.54 -5.01 6.89
C ILE A 61 0.59 -4.28 5.55
N TRP A 62 0.22 -4.95 4.46
CA TRP A 62 0.21 -4.37 3.12
C TRP A 62 -0.69 -3.13 3.06
N GLY A 63 -1.92 -3.23 3.57
CA GLY A 63 -2.87 -2.12 3.63
C GLY A 63 -2.39 -0.96 4.52
N ALA A 64 -1.93 -1.23 5.75
CA ALA A 64 -1.42 -0.17 6.62
C ALA A 64 -0.21 0.55 6.01
N ALA A 65 0.79 -0.21 5.54
CA ALA A 65 2.00 0.36 4.97
C ALA A 65 1.69 1.15 3.69
N GLY A 66 0.87 0.60 2.79
CA GLY A 66 0.42 1.26 1.57
C GLY A 66 -0.27 2.59 1.87
N ILE A 67 -1.25 2.61 2.79
CA ILE A 67 -1.98 3.81 3.17
C ILE A 67 -1.07 4.84 3.85
N THR A 68 -0.20 4.43 4.78
CA THR A 68 0.73 5.35 5.45
C THR A 68 1.66 6.02 4.45
N ILE A 69 2.29 5.25 3.56
CA ILE A 69 3.22 5.78 2.56
C ILE A 69 2.47 6.66 1.55
N MET A 70 1.30 6.23 1.08
CA MET A 70 0.47 7.05 0.19
C MET A 70 0.01 8.35 0.83
N SER A 71 -0.31 8.33 2.12
CA SER A 71 -0.66 9.55 2.84
C SER A 71 0.54 10.49 2.93
N ILE A 72 1.75 9.98 3.19
CA ILE A 72 2.98 10.79 3.21
C ILE A 72 3.27 11.39 1.82
N ILE A 73 3.17 10.58 0.76
CA ILE A 73 3.37 11.03 -0.63
C ILE A 73 2.30 12.04 -1.06
N GLY A 74 1.04 11.84 -0.69
CA GLY A 74 -0.04 12.78 -0.93
C GLY A 74 0.26 14.18 -0.38
N VAL A 75 0.90 14.24 0.78
CA VAL A 75 1.29 15.50 1.41
C VAL A 75 2.53 16.10 0.75
N LEU A 76 3.58 15.30 0.54
CA LEU A 76 4.86 15.78 0.03
C LEU A 76 4.80 16.15 -1.46
N VAL A 77 4.18 15.29 -2.27
CA VAL A 77 4.16 15.40 -3.73
C VAL A 77 2.93 16.16 -4.20
N PHE A 78 1.75 15.84 -3.67
CA PHE A 78 0.49 16.44 -4.11
C PHE A 78 0.08 17.66 -3.28
N LYS A 79 0.84 18.04 -2.25
CA LYS A 79 0.52 19.13 -1.31
C LYS A 79 -0.92 19.04 -0.80
N GLU A 80 -1.43 17.82 -0.64
CA GLU A 80 -2.79 17.59 -0.18
C GLU A 80 -2.91 18.07 1.27
N SER A 81 -3.96 18.85 1.59
CA SER A 81 -4.15 19.36 2.94
C SER A 81 -4.20 18.22 3.95
N ILE A 82 -3.22 18.20 4.85
CA ILE A 82 -3.27 17.36 6.04
C ILE A 82 -4.34 17.94 6.95
N ASN A 83 -5.46 17.23 7.06
CA ASN A 83 -6.41 17.49 8.12
C ASN A 83 -5.99 16.68 9.36
N ALA A 84 -6.05 17.28 10.55
CA ALA A 84 -5.76 16.59 11.81
C ALA A 84 -6.61 15.30 11.94
N LEU A 85 -7.84 15.33 11.42
CA LEU A 85 -8.72 14.17 11.32
C LEU A 85 -8.11 13.02 10.50
N LYS A 86 -7.43 13.34 9.39
CA LYS A 86 -6.83 12.36 8.47
C LYS A 86 -5.66 11.63 9.14
N ILE A 87 -4.84 12.36 9.89
CA ILE A 87 -3.77 11.78 10.71
C ILE A 87 -4.34 10.88 11.79
N PHE A 88 -5.39 11.32 12.47
CA PHE A 88 -6.04 10.52 13.51
C PHE A 88 -6.60 9.21 12.93
N SER A 89 -7.24 9.26 11.76
CA SER A 89 -7.73 8.07 11.06
C SER A 89 -6.61 7.11 10.67
N VAL A 90 -5.49 7.63 10.12
CA VAL A 90 -4.32 6.78 9.79
C VAL A 90 -3.74 6.12 11.05
N LEU A 91 -3.66 6.85 12.16
CA LEU A 91 -3.22 6.30 13.44
C LEU A 91 -4.14 5.14 13.90
N PHE A 92 -5.45 5.31 13.73
CA PHE A 92 -6.45 4.30 14.07
C PHE A 92 -6.33 3.04 13.19
N ILE A 93 -6.05 3.21 11.90
CA ILE A 93 -5.79 2.08 10.98
C ILE A 93 -4.55 1.32 11.43
N ILE A 94 -3.46 2.02 11.77
CA ILE A 94 -2.22 1.39 12.26
C ILE A 94 -2.50 0.61 13.56
N LEU A 95 -3.24 1.20 14.51
CA LEU A 95 -3.64 0.52 15.74
C LEU A 95 -4.49 -0.72 15.48
N GLY A 96 -5.44 -0.64 14.54
CA GLY A 96 -6.24 -1.79 14.13
C GLY A 96 -5.41 -2.91 13.50
N VAL A 97 -4.41 -2.57 12.69
CA VAL A 97 -3.49 -3.54 12.08
C VAL A 97 -2.58 -4.18 13.12
N ILE A 98 -2.07 -3.41 14.08
CA ILE A 98 -1.32 -3.95 15.23
C ILE A 98 -2.21 -4.89 16.03
N GLY A 99 -3.47 -4.50 16.29
CA GLY A 99 -4.47 -5.34 16.96
C GLY A 99 -4.72 -6.65 16.23
N LEU A 100 -4.87 -6.62 14.89
CA LEU A 100 -5.02 -7.82 14.06
C LEU A 100 -3.76 -8.70 14.05
N ASN A 101 -2.58 -8.09 14.04
CA ASN A 101 -1.31 -8.79 14.07
C ASN A 101 -1.11 -9.50 15.43
N LEU A 102 -1.46 -8.84 16.54
CA LEU A 102 -1.41 -9.39 17.89
C LEU A 102 -2.54 -10.38 18.18
N SER A 103 -3.74 -10.17 17.62
CA SER A 103 -4.86 -11.11 17.81
C SER A 103 -4.56 -12.46 17.20
N GLY A 104 -3.56 -12.55 16.31
CA GLY A 104 -3.06 -13.80 15.80
C GLY A 104 -4.16 -14.56 15.09
N VAL A 105 -4.16 -14.49 13.77
CA VAL A 105 -4.41 -15.72 13.01
C VAL A 105 -3.22 -16.66 13.31
N SER A 106 -3.20 -17.15 14.55
CA SER A 106 -2.37 -18.21 15.09
C SER A 106 -3.32 -19.39 15.13
N HIS A 107 -3.40 -20.08 14.00
CA HIS A 107 -3.91 -21.43 13.94
C HIS A 107 -2.82 -22.29 13.30
#